data_AF-A0A806TSH5-F1
#
_entry.id   AF-A0A806TSH5-F1
#
_cell.length_a   1.000
_cell.length_b   1.000
_cell.length_c   1.000
_cell.angle_alpha   90.00
_cell.angle_beta   90.00
_cell.angle_gamma   90.00
#
_symmetry.space_group_name_H-M   'P 1'
#
loop_
_entity.id
_entity.type
_entity.pdbx_description
1 polymer ?
#
loop_
_entity_poly.entity_id
_entity_poly.type
_entity_poly.pdbx_seq_one_letter_code
_entity_poly.pdbx_strand_id
1 'polypeptide(L)'
;MVSIGLLLIRLVIGLSFMAHGTQKLFGWFGGHGLKGTGGWFESIGMKPGVRMALMAGLSELVGGALFAAGLLTPLGALLIAGPGYYALDTFIF
;
A
#
# COMPACT_ATOMS: atom_id res chain seq x y z
N MET A 1 -19.66 21.01 7.67
CA MET A 1 -19.63 19.63 8.20
C MET A 1 -19.09 18.62 7.19
N VAL A 2 -19.62 18.57 5.97
CA VAL A 2 -19.15 17.64 4.91
C VAL A 2 -17.64 17.74 4.64
N SER A 3 -17.07 18.95 4.54
CA SER A 3 -15.64 19.14 4.24
C SER A 3 -14.70 18.55 5.31
N ILE A 4 -15.09 18.63 6.59
CA ILE A 4 -14.32 18.05 7.70
C ILE A 4 -14.41 16.52 7.65
N GLY A 5 -15.59 15.97 7.37
CA GLY A 5 -15.76 14.53 7.18
C GLY A 5 -14.87 13.97 6.06
N LEU A 6 -14.84 14.66 4.91
CA LEU A 6 -13.97 14.28 3.80
C LEU A 6 -12.48 14.39 4.14
N LEU A 7 -12.07 15.42 4.88
CA LEU A 7 -10.69 15.56 5.36
C LEU A 7 -10.31 14.39 6.27
N LEU A 8 -11.16 14.04 7.23
CA LEU A 8 -10.92 12.92 8.14
C LEU A 8 -10.78 11.59 7.39
N ILE A 9 -11.67 11.33 6.42
CA ILE A 9 -11.59 10.12 5.58
C ILE A 9 -10.25 10.07 4.84
N ARG A 10 -9.81 11.18 4.24
CA ARG A 10 -8.53 11.25 3.53
C ARG A 10 -7.34 10.98 4.44
N LEU A 11 -7.30 11.62 5.61
CA LEU A 11 -6.21 11.45 6.55
C LEU A 11 -6.17 10.02 7.10
N VAL A 12 -7.31 9.48 7.53
CA VAL A 12 -7.38 8.12 8.08
C VAL A 12 -6.94 7.09 7.04
N ILE A 13 -7.51 7.13 5.84
CA ILE A 13 -7.16 6.17 4.79
C ILE A 13 -5.71 6.39 4.34
N GLY A 14 -5.36 7.61 3.98
CA GLY A 14 -4.05 7.91 3.40
C GLY A 14 -2.89 7.63 4.36
N LEU A 15 -2.99 8.04 5.63
CA LEU A 15 -1.94 7.78 6.62
C LEU A 15 -1.86 6.29 6.97
N SER A 16 -2.98 5.55 6.99
CA SER A 16 -2.95 4.10 7.22
C SER A 16 -2.19 3.38 6.11
N PHE A 17 -2.42 3.74 4.85
CA PHE A 17 -1.67 3.17 3.72
C PHE A 17 -0.21 3.61 3.69
N MET A 18 0.12 4.85 4.10
CA MET A 18 1.52 5.24 4.31
C MET A 18 2.19 4.38 5.38
N ALA A 19 1.51 4.12 6.51
CA ALA A 19 2.04 3.26 7.56
C ALA A 19 2.29 1.84 7.02
N HIS A 20 1.34 1.25 6.29
CA HIS A 20 1.53 -0.04 5.63
C HIS A 20 2.67 -0.05 4.62
N GLY A 21 2.80 0.99 3.79
CA GLY A 21 3.90 1.13 2.85
C GLY A 21 5.25 1.17 3.55
N THR A 22 5.37 1.94 4.63
CA THR A 22 6.62 1.99 5.43
C THR A 22 6.92 0.69 6.18
N GLN A 23 5.90 -0.06 6.62
CA GLN A 23 6.08 -1.40 7.18
C GLN A 23 6.69 -2.36 6.16
N LYS A 24 6.21 -2.31 4.91
CA LYS A 24 6.69 -3.18 3.82
C LYS A 24 8.07 -2.76 3.32
N LEU A 25 8.33 -1.46 3.15
CA LEU A 25 9.58 -0.97 2.57
C LEU A 25 10.71 -0.92 3.60
N PHE A 26 10.42 -0.42 4.81
CA PHE A 26 11.44 -0.03 5.78
C PHE A 26 11.36 -0.80 7.10
N GLY A 27 10.32 -1.63 7.30
CA GLY A 27 10.12 -2.35 8.57
C GLY A 27 9.70 -1.44 9.72
N TRP A 28 9.18 -0.24 9.43
CA TRP A 28 8.73 0.68 10.47
C TRP A 28 7.54 0.12 11.24
N PHE A 29 7.32 0.61 12.46
CA PHE A 29 6.19 0.21 13.30
C PHE A 29 6.10 -1.31 13.55
N GLY A 30 7.25 -2.00 13.64
CA GLY A 30 7.32 -3.45 13.81
C GLY A 30 7.02 -4.26 12.54
N GLY A 31 7.04 -3.61 11.35
CA GLY A 31 6.86 -4.27 10.06
C GLY A 31 8.03 -5.19 9.70
N HIS A 32 7.77 -6.14 8.79
CA HIS A 32 8.74 -7.17 8.38
C HIS A 32 9.81 -6.66 7.41
N GLY A 33 9.66 -5.43 6.90
CA GLY A 33 10.54 -4.85 5.89
C GLY A 33 10.54 -5.63 4.58
N LEU A 34 11.36 -5.17 3.63
CA LEU A 34 11.21 -5.59 2.25
C LEU A 34 11.44 -7.09 2.04
N LYS A 35 12.47 -7.64 2.69
CA LYS A 35 12.79 -9.08 2.59
C LYS A 35 11.78 -9.95 3.34
N GLY A 36 11.34 -9.52 4.52
CA GLY A 36 10.38 -10.30 5.33
C GLY A 36 8.99 -10.32 4.70
N THR A 37 8.50 -9.16 4.23
CA THR A 37 7.27 -9.10 3.44
C THR A 37 7.40 -9.88 2.14
N GLY A 38 8.55 -9.80 1.47
CA GLY A 38 8.82 -10.61 0.28
C GLY A 38 8.73 -12.11 0.55
N GLY A 39 9.35 -12.60 1.63
CA GLY A 39 9.23 -14.00 2.03
C GLY A 39 7.79 -14.40 2.38
N TRP A 40 7.03 -13.52 3.03
CA TRP A 40 5.60 -13.75 3.27
C TRP A 40 4.81 -13.87 1.96
N PHE A 41 5.04 -12.98 1.00
CA PHE A 41 4.43 -13.05 -0.33
C PHE A 41 4.74 -14.37 -1.04
N GLU A 42 5.99 -14.84 -1.02
CA GLU A 42 6.34 -16.13 -1.63
C GLU A 42 5.65 -17.30 -0.92
N SER A 43 5.47 -17.22 0.40
CA SER A 43 4.78 -18.25 1.19
C SER A 43 3.31 -18.43 0.82
N ILE A 44 2.68 -17.39 0.27
CA ILE A 44 1.30 -17.42 -0.22
C ILE A 44 1.22 -17.56 -1.75
N GLY A 45 2.32 -17.87 -2.43
CA GLY A 45 2.36 -18.10 -3.88
C GLY A 45 2.65 -16.87 -4.74
N MET A 46 2.76 -15.67 -4.16
CA MET A 46 3.07 -14.45 -4.89
C MET A 46 4.58 -14.35 -5.18
N LYS A 47 5.00 -14.73 -6.39
CA LYS A 47 6.40 -14.73 -6.83
C LYS A 47 6.64 -13.78 -8.00
N PRO A 48 7.78 -13.05 -8.05
CA PRO A 48 8.87 -13.00 -7.08
C PRO A 48 8.52 -12.09 -5.88
N GLY A 49 8.59 -12.61 -4.66
CA GLY A 49 7.94 -11.94 -3.52
C GLY A 49 8.57 -10.61 -3.14
N VAL A 50 9.90 -10.47 -3.19
CA VAL A 50 10.57 -9.19 -2.89
C VAL A 50 10.17 -8.09 -3.88
N ARG A 51 10.02 -8.44 -5.18
CA ARG A 51 9.56 -7.49 -6.19
C ARG A 51 8.11 -7.08 -5.92
N MET A 52 7.26 -8.04 -5.60
CA MET A 52 5.87 -7.78 -5.23
C MET A 52 5.79 -6.90 -3.97
N ALA A 53 6.63 -7.15 -2.97
CA ALA A 53 6.71 -6.36 -1.73
C ALA A 53 7.14 -4.92 -2.00
N LEU A 54 8.11 -4.73 -2.91
CA LEU A 54 8.54 -3.40 -3.34
C LEU A 54 7.41 -2.64 -4.02
N MET A 55 6.75 -3.28 -5.00
CA MET A 55 5.62 -2.68 -5.74
C MET A 55 4.48 -2.33 -4.81
N ALA A 56 4.09 -3.26 -3.93
CA ALA A 56 3.03 -3.03 -2.95
C ALA A 56 3.40 -1.87 -2.00
N GLY A 57 4.60 -1.90 -1.42
CA GLY A 57 5.03 -0.88 -0.48
C GLY A 57 5.13 0.52 -1.10
N LEU A 58 5.64 0.64 -2.33
CA LEU A 58 5.71 1.92 -3.04
C LEU A 58 4.31 2.43 -3.40
N SER A 59 3.44 1.57 -3.92
CA SER A 59 2.07 1.95 -4.29
C SER A 59 1.26 2.41 -3.08
N GLU A 60 1.37 1.73 -1.94
CA GLU A 60 0.69 2.14 -0.70
C GLU A 60 1.27 3.43 -0.11
N LEU A 61 2.60 3.60 -0.12
CA LEU A 61 3.24 4.80 0.42
C LEU A 61 2.90 6.04 -0.40
N VAL A 62 3.09 5.97 -1.72
CA VAL A 62 2.84 7.10 -2.64
C VAL A 62 1.34 7.34 -2.76
N GLY A 63 0.54 6.28 -2.92
CA GLY A 63 -0.91 6.38 -3.00
C GLY A 63 -1.52 6.96 -1.73
N GLY A 64 -1.08 6.49 -0.56
CA GLY A 64 -1.48 7.00 0.74
C GLY A 64 -1.13 8.47 0.93
N ALA A 65 0.08 8.89 0.54
CA ALA A 65 0.51 10.29 0.64
C ALA A 65 -0.32 11.22 -0.26
N LEU A 66 -0.55 10.83 -1.51
CA LEU A 66 -1.41 11.57 -2.45
C LEU A 66 -2.84 11.68 -1.92
N PHE A 67 -3.40 10.57 -1.42
CA PHE A 67 -4.75 10.52 -0.89
C PHE A 67 -4.92 11.37 0.38
N ALA A 68 -3.98 11.29 1.33
CA ALA A 68 -3.97 12.10 2.55
C ALA A 68 -3.88 13.60 2.24
N ALA A 69 -3.01 13.98 1.30
CA ALA A 69 -2.86 15.37 0.85
C ALA A 69 -4.09 15.89 0.06
N GLY A 70 -4.99 14.99 -0.36
CA GLY A 70 -6.10 15.34 -1.26
C GLY A 70 -5.64 15.70 -2.67
N LEU A 71 -4.40 15.35 -3.04
CA LEU A 71 -3.80 15.64 -4.34
C LEU A 71 -3.98 14.43 -5.26
N LEU A 72 -4.46 14.65 -6.49
CA LEU A 72 -4.69 13.58 -7.47
C LEU A 72 -5.43 12.38 -6.85
N THR A 73 -6.46 12.66 -6.02
CA THR A 73 -7.14 11.66 -5.19
C THR A 73 -7.54 10.38 -5.95
N PRO A 74 -8.07 10.44 -7.20
CA PRO A 74 -8.34 9.21 -7.98
C PRO A 74 -7.10 8.36 -8.26
N LEU A 75 -5.96 8.99 -8.56
CA LEU A 75 -4.69 8.30 -8.75
C LEU A 75 -4.16 7.72 -7.43
N GLY A 76 -4.27 8.48 -6.33
CA GLY A 76 -3.92 7.98 -5.00
C GLY A 76 -4.73 6.74 -4.62
N ALA A 77 -6.05 6.76 -4.90
CA ALA A 77 -6.93 5.62 -4.68
C ALA A 77 -6.58 4.41 -5.56
N LEU A 78 -6.24 4.65 -6.83
CA LEU A 78 -5.80 3.59 -7.75
C LEU A 78 -4.50 2.93 -7.26
N LEU A 79 -3.52 3.72 -6.81
CA LEU A 79 -2.27 3.20 -6.25
C LEU A 79 -2.51 2.40 -4.96
N ILE A 80 -3.39 2.87 -4.08
CA ILE A 80 -3.81 2.15 -2.88
C ILE A 80 -4.45 0.79 -3.22
N ALA A 81 -5.24 0.71 -4.29
CA ALA A 81 -5.87 -0.52 -4.75
C ALA A 81 -4.91 -1.47 -5.49
N GLY A 82 -3.84 -0.93 -6.10
CA GLY A 82 -2.87 -1.65 -6.91
C GLY A 82 -2.30 -2.93 -6.29
N PRO A 83 -1.84 -2.93 -5.02
CA PRO A 83 -1.35 -4.14 -4.35
C PRO A 83 -2.33 -5.32 -4.39
N GLY A 84 -3.62 -5.05 -4.18
CA GLY A 84 -4.67 -6.07 -4.23
C GLY A 84 -4.88 -6.61 -5.65
N TYR A 85 -4.80 -5.74 -6.65
CA TYR A 85 -4.86 -6.13 -8.05
C TYR A 85 -3.69 -7.04 -8.45
N TYR A 86 -2.45 -6.68 -8.09
CA TYR A 86 -1.28 -7.50 -8.37
C TYR A 86 -1.35 -8.87 -7.68
N ALA A 87 -1.96 -8.93 -6.49
CA ALA A 87 -2.18 -10.19 -5.79
C ALA A 87 -3.14 -11.09 -6.56
N LEU A 88 -4.27 -10.57 -7.05
CA LEU A 88 -5.24 -11.33 -7.83
C LEU A 88 -4.64 -11.89 -9.13
N ASP A 89 -3.87 -11.08 -9.85
CA ASP A 89 -3.22 -11.51 -11.09
C ASP A 89 -2.27 -12.70 -10.86
N THR A 90 -1.61 -12.78 -9.70
CA THR A 90 -0.76 -13.93 -9.34
C THR A 90 -1.51 -15.21 -8.95
N PHE A 91 -2.83 -15.19 -8.78
CA PHE A 91 -3.63 -16.38 -8.44
C PHE A 91 -4.49 -16.90 -9.60
N ILE A 92 -4.67 -16.12 -10.67
CA ILE A 92 -5.59 -16.43 -11.77
C ILE A 92 -4.87 -17.08 -12.96
N PHE A 93 -3.53 -17.22 -12.89
CA PHE A 93 -2.68 -17.92 -13.86
C PHE A 93 -1.67 -18.82 -13.15
#